data_AF-A0A962JPP0-F1
#
_entry.id   AF-A0A962JPP0-F1
#
_cell.length_a   1.000
_cell.length_b   1.000
_cell.length_c   1.000
_cell.angle_alpha   90.00
_cell.angle_beta   90.00
_cell.angle_gamma   90.00
#
_symmetry.space_group_name_H-M   'P 1'
#
loop_
_entity.id
_entity.type
_entity.pdbx_description
1 polymer ?
#
loop_
_entity_poly.entity_id
_entity_poly.type
_entity_poly.pdbx_seq_one_letter_code
_entity_poly.pdbx_strand_id
1 'polypeptide(L)' 'MIFSPCNGKCTDQGTNCEGCGRTHAEVAETRKMVADLVAYAQKKNYENAEEYANSIARSVIYKLQNP' A
#
# COMPACT_ATOMS: atom_id res chain seq x y z
N MET A 1 -13.66 -6.69 -8.14
CA MET A 1 -13.38 -6.95 -6.71
C MET A 1 -13.41 -5.62 -5.96
N ILE A 2 -13.89 -5.59 -4.73
CA ILE A 2 -13.80 -4.40 -3.87
C ILE A 2 -12.48 -4.50 -3.10
N PHE A 3 -11.63 -3.47 -3.18
CA PHE A 3 -10.40 -3.42 -2.39
C PHE A 3 -10.73 -3.33 -0.89
N SER A 4 -10.09 -4.16 -0.09
CA SER A 4 -10.20 -4.14 1.38
C SER A 4 -8.81 -3.97 2.01
N PRO A 5 -8.56 -2.89 2.77
CA PRO A 5 -7.25 -2.63 3.36
C PRO A 5 -6.89 -3.71 4.39
N CYS A 6 -5.60 -4.06 4.48
CA CYS A 6 -5.13 -4.95 5.54
C CYS A 6 -5.18 -4.23 6.88
N ASN A 7 -5.85 -4.82 7.88
CA ASN A 7 -5.97 -4.26 9.23
C ASN A 7 -4.80 -4.64 10.16
N GLY A 8 -3.65 -5.02 9.60
CA GLY A 8 -2.48 -5.50 10.35
C GLY A 8 -2.59 -6.93 10.89
N LYS A 9 -3.78 -7.56 10.89
CA LYS A 9 -3.97 -8.97 11.25
C LYS A 9 -3.78 -9.89 10.05
N CYS A 10 -2.66 -9.73 9.36
CA CYS A 10 -2.35 -10.61 8.25
C CYS A 10 -2.04 -11.99 8.80
N THR A 11 -2.81 -12.98 8.37
CA THR A 11 -2.52 -14.38 8.64
C THR A 11 -1.57 -14.91 7.57
N ASP A 12 -0.82 -15.96 7.90
CA ASP A 12 0.06 -16.66 6.96
C ASP A 12 -0.51 -18.05 6.57
N GLN A 13 -1.66 -18.43 7.16
CA GLN A 13 -2.33 -19.70 6.88
C GLN A 13 -3.28 -19.57 5.70
N GLY A 14 -3.37 -20.62 4.88
CA GLY A 14 -4.21 -20.64 3.68
C GLY A 14 -3.67 -19.75 2.54
N THR A 15 -4.52 -19.47 1.56
CA THR A 15 -4.18 -18.67 0.37
C THR A 15 -4.57 -17.20 0.49
N ASN A 16 -5.35 -16.84 1.51
CA ASN A 16 -5.97 -15.53 1.69
C ASN A 16 -5.73 -15.01 3.09
N CYS A 17 -5.50 -13.70 3.18
CA CYS A 17 -5.37 -13.00 4.45
C CYS A 17 -6.74 -12.94 5.14
N GLU A 18 -6.86 -13.49 6.34
CA GLU A 18 -8.11 -13.47 7.10
C GLU A 18 -8.53 -12.04 7.53
N GLY A 19 -7.56 -11.12 7.62
CA GLY A 19 -7.82 -9.73 8.01
C GLY A 19 -8.50 -8.89 6.93
N CYS A 20 -8.21 -9.13 5.64
CA CYS A 20 -8.76 -8.33 4.54
C CYS A 20 -9.39 -9.14 3.39
N GLY A 21 -9.34 -10.47 3.45
CA GLY A 21 -9.89 -11.38 2.44
C GLY A 21 -9.08 -11.48 1.14
N ARG A 22 -8.11 -10.59 0.92
CA ARG A 22 -7.24 -10.58 -0.27
C ARG A 22 -6.27 -11.75 -0.26
N THR A 23 -5.81 -12.17 -1.44
CA THR A 23 -4.81 -13.24 -1.53
C THR A 23 -3.48 -12.81 -0.91
N HIS A 24 -2.71 -13.76 -0.36
CA HIS A 24 -1.38 -13.43 0.16
C HIS A 24 -0.46 -12.85 -0.90
N ALA A 25 -0.59 -13.29 -2.16
CA ALA A 25 0.15 -12.74 -3.28
C ALA A 25 -0.16 -11.24 -3.50
N GLU A 26 -1.45 -10.88 -3.55
CA GLU A 26 -1.88 -9.49 -3.70
C GLU A 26 -1.45 -8.61 -2.51
N VAL A 27 -1.53 -9.14 -1.29
CA VAL A 27 -1.05 -8.44 -0.09
C VAL A 27 0.47 -8.22 -0.15
N ALA A 28 1.23 -9.24 -0.54
CA ALA A 28 2.69 -9.16 -0.68
C ALA A 28 3.10 -8.13 -1.75
N GLU A 29 2.41 -8.11 -2.89
CA GLU A 29 2.65 -7.13 -3.95
C GLU A 29 2.36 -5.71 -3.47
N THR A 30 1.23 -5.50 -2.77
CA THR A 30 0.89 -4.19 -2.19
C THR A 30 1.97 -3.73 -1.20
N ARG A 31 2.45 -4.62 -0.33
CA ARG A 31 3.50 -4.32 0.66
C ARG A 31 4.83 -3.97 0.00
N LYS A 32 5.19 -4.65 -1.08
CA LYS A 32 6.40 -4.33 -1.84
C LYS A 32 6.37 -2.90 -2.38
N MET A 33 5.25 -2.50 -3.00
CA MET A 33 5.09 -1.12 -3.49
C MET A 33 5.20 -0.09 -2.36
N VAL A 34 4.60 -0.36 -1.20
CA VAL A 34 4.74 0.53 -0.03
C VAL A 34 6.19 0.61 0.45
N ALA A 35 6.91 -0.53 0.51
CA ALA A 35 8.32 -0.54 0.89
C ALA A 35 9.19 0.28 -0.06
N ASP A 36 8.93 0.22 -1.36
CA ASP A 36 9.65 1.00 -2.37
C ASP A 36 9.42 2.52 -2.17
N LEU A 37 8.19 2.94 -1.84
CA LEU A 37 7.87 4.34 -1.51
C LEU A 37 8.58 4.80 -0.23
N VAL A 38 8.61 3.95 0.81
CA VAL A 38 9.34 4.24 2.06
C VAL A 38 10.83 4.39 1.80
N ALA A 39 11.43 3.46 1.06
CA ALA A 39 12.85 3.51 0.71
C ALA A 39 13.18 4.77 -0.10
N TYR A 40 12.29 5.19 -1.01
CA TYR A 40 12.46 6.43 -1.76
C TYR A 40 12.42 7.66 -0.85
N ALA A 41 11.46 7.76 0.07
CA ALA A 41 11.37 8.87 1.01
C ALA A 41 12.60 8.97 1.91
N GLN A 42 13.07 7.83 2.43
CA GLN A 42 14.30 7.74 3.22
C GLN A 42 15.52 8.19 2.42
N LYS A 43 15.67 7.71 1.18
CA LYS A 43 16.77 8.13 0.28
C LYS A 43 16.79 9.65 0.05
N LYS A 44 15.62 10.29 0.06
CA LYS A 44 15.48 11.74 -0.10
C LYS A 44 15.54 12.53 1.20
N ASN A 45 15.58 11.86 2.35
CA ASN A 45 15.53 12.46 3.68
C ASN A 45 14.34 13.43 3.83
N TYR A 46 13.15 13.04 3.37
CA TYR A 46 11.96 13.86 3.61
C TYR A 46 11.61 13.89 5.09
N GLU A 47 11.58 15.08 5.67
CA GLU A 47 11.18 15.30 7.08
C GLU A 47 9.65 15.35 7.23
N ASN A 48 8.94 15.73 6.16
CA ASN A 48 7.48 15.86 6.08
C ASN A 48 6.82 14.57 5.51
N ALA A 49 7.04 13.44 6.17
CA ALA A 49 6.58 12.12 5.70
C ALA A 49 5.05 12.04 5.46
N GLU A 50 4.25 12.73 6.28
CA GLU A 50 2.79 12.77 6.11
C GLU A 50 2.36 13.48 4.82
N GLU A 51 2.99 14.60 4.46
CA GLU A 51 2.69 15.33 3.22
C GLU A 51 3.07 14.49 2.00
N TYR A 52 4.22 13.81 2.05
CA TYR A 52 4.67 12.88 1.02
C TYR A 52 3.65 11.75 0.80
N ALA A 53 3.25 11.06 1.87
CA ALA A 53 2.29 9.96 1.80
C ALA A 53 0.91 10.42 1.27
N ASN A 54 0.41 11.56 1.78
CA ASN A 54 -0.86 12.14 1.34
C ASN A 54 -0.83 12.59 -0.13
N SER A 55 0.29 13.15 -0.61
CA SER A 55 0.48 13.54 -2.00
C SER A 55 0.40 12.32 -2.94
N ILE A 56 1.05 11.22 -2.58
CA ILE A 56 0.98 9.97 -3.34
C ILE A 56 -0.44 9.43 -3.40
N ALA A 57 -1.13 9.33 -2.25
CA ALA A 57 -2.51 8.85 -2.20
C ALA A 57 -3.44 9.66 -3.12
N ARG A 58 -3.31 11.00 -3.09
CA ARG A 58 -4.05 11.89 -3.99
C ARG A 58 -3.68 11.68 -5.47
N SER A 59 -2.39 11.51 -5.76
CA SER A 59 -1.91 11.28 -7.14
C SER A 59 -2.45 9.97 -7.73
N VAL A 60 -2.52 8.90 -6.92
CA VAL A 60 -3.10 7.61 -7.35
C VAL A 60 -4.57 7.79 -7.74
N ILE A 61 -5.37 8.45 -6.89
CA ILE A 61 -6.78 8.71 -7.18
C ILE A 61 -6.94 9.55 -8.45
N TYR A 62 -6.16 10.64 -8.57
CA TYR A 62 -6.22 11.52 -9.72
C TYR A 62 -5.92 10.78 -11.04
N LYS A 63 -4.87 9.96 -11.07
CA LYS A 63 -4.49 9.18 -12.27
C LYS A 63 -5.51 8.10 -12.63
N LEU A 64 -6.13 7.46 -11.64
CA LEU A 64 -7.21 6.50 -11.89
C LEU A 64 -8.45 7.15 -12.51
N GLN A 65 -8.71 8.42 -12.18
CA GLN A 65 -9.83 9.19 -12.71
C GLN A 65 -9.50 9.90 -14.04
N ASN A 66 -8.22 10.02 -14.40
CA ASN A 66 -7.73 10.72 -15.59
C ASN A 66 -6.62 9.90 -16.29
N PRO A 67 -6.98 8.81 -17.01
CA PRO A 67 -6.03 7.87 -17.60
C PRO A 67 -5.31 8.39 -18.86
#